data_AF-A0A2V2BP03-F1
#
_entry.id   AF-A0A2V2BP03-F1
#
_cell.length_a   1.000
_cell.length_b   1.000
_cell.length_c   1.000
_cell.angle_alpha   90.00
_cell.angle_beta   90.00
_cell.angle_gamma   90.00
#
_symmetry.space_group_name_H-M   'P 1'
#
loop_
_entity.id
_entity.type
_entity.pdbx_description
1 polymer ?
#
loop_
_entity_poly.entity_id
_entity_poly.type
_entity_poly.pdbx_seq_one_letter_code
_entity_poly.pdbx_strand_id
1 'polypeptide(L)'
;MESERPPRAGVFLLRLNGALGKSADKKLVKRAARLYTLGFMGIIRKILCATVFAAACASRLAAQSLPELPAFPVSPLGKADFEALAKSDTPEGWKAFAERSKKSAEDFFKRQLYDESASWIYTALAADMFAECGEEMPFELKSAILEDLPSFFDFYESMTPYDKPEGACKMLASIHSLYPVQFRKFRRAAYALSLIYDDEPPIDWPECNVPSNPTRMSVPTEIFFYFTENPSTLIFPLEKLTVGELVWVMGVGGPMDELKGLRNPNITPYSVEKLASSIKTDMSRVSLGRFEPWPEGVPYTPDNIKKRGGAPIDKAYCAWRTANANGIPCVYFSYKSKTDSKDIGTAWFAYMARAGVWKYDVGKDQSASASVFDRPVNPQTWKPIQMFDLRMLERRHMAYKQGIYSLVFLRISEMLYKSGDYNSSAYFADKAKKANPENWKAYVQYIMARARFGASTPELDSHWRKAYEAFRKYPEKCVDIIGMYRATLARRNPKEGARIFIAEMRNIVKSDPALAVQIFSDELKKDFAALDSKNDIFPLYAEVMRVASAQPDIAYEKIAEPLIGLFAEQLDEAGAKKAFAIFESATRSGPMSPAKLDAARESLAQKCADIRKTRAEEAAWAELDKEAESEN
;
A
#
# COMPACT_ATOMS: atom_id res chain seq x y z
N MET A 1 1.83 -53.54 -44.81
CA MET A 1 0.46 -53.66 -45.30
C MET A 1 -0.46 -53.53 -44.11
N GLU A 2 -1.09 -52.39 -43.93
CA GLU A 2 -2.50 -52.20 -43.56
C GLU A 2 -2.75 -50.71 -43.30
N SER A 3 -3.88 -50.25 -43.82
CA SER A 3 -4.26 -48.84 -43.92
C SER A 3 -5.10 -48.41 -42.72
N GLU A 4 -4.71 -47.36 -42.02
CA GLU A 4 -5.62 -46.63 -41.14
C GLU A 4 -6.09 -45.32 -41.81
N ARG A 5 -7.39 -45.25 -42.06
CA ARG A 5 -8.09 -44.08 -42.62
C ARG A 5 -8.22 -42.98 -41.55
N PRO A 6 -8.14 -41.69 -41.91
CA PRO A 6 -8.45 -40.60 -40.99
C PRO A 6 -9.98 -40.45 -40.80
N PRO A 7 -10.45 -39.83 -39.69
CA PRO A 7 -11.88 -39.71 -39.41
C PRO A 7 -12.56 -38.74 -40.38
N ARG A 8 -13.80 -39.07 -40.74
CA ARG A 8 -14.65 -38.33 -41.70
C ARG A 8 -14.90 -36.89 -41.25
N ALA A 9 -14.71 -35.94 -42.16
CA ALA A 9 -14.96 -34.50 -42.04
C ALA A 9 -16.41 -34.06 -41.70
N GLY A 10 -17.32 -35.00 -41.42
CA GLY A 10 -18.74 -34.73 -41.18
C GLY A 10 -19.06 -34.20 -39.76
N VAL A 11 -18.22 -34.47 -38.76
CA VAL A 11 -18.53 -34.13 -37.35
C VAL A 11 -18.14 -32.69 -36.99
N PHE A 12 -17.20 -32.08 -37.71
CA PHE A 12 -16.74 -30.71 -37.44
C PHE A 12 -17.71 -29.63 -37.95
N LEU A 13 -18.48 -29.93 -39.00
CA LEU A 13 -19.43 -28.99 -39.61
C LEU A 13 -20.73 -28.82 -38.82
N LEU A 14 -21.10 -29.78 -37.97
CA LEU A 14 -22.31 -29.71 -37.13
C LEU A 14 -22.13 -28.88 -35.85
N ARG A 15 -20.90 -28.72 -35.33
CA ARG A 15 -20.63 -27.86 -34.16
C ARG A 15 -20.43 -26.38 -34.49
N LEU A 16 -20.14 -26.03 -35.74
CA LEU A 16 -19.91 -24.64 -36.16
C LEU A 16 -21.20 -23.88 -36.51
N ASN A 17 -22.29 -24.58 -36.89
CA ASN A 17 -23.58 -23.93 -37.20
C ASN A 17 -24.40 -23.53 -35.96
N GLY A 18 -24.04 -24.01 -34.77
CA GLY A 18 -24.74 -23.66 -33.52
C GLY A 18 -24.24 -22.38 -32.83
N ALA A 19 -23.07 -21.86 -33.21
CA ALA A 19 -22.40 -20.77 -32.50
C ALA A 19 -22.32 -19.44 -33.28
N LEU A 20 -22.81 -19.38 -34.52
CA LEU A 20 -22.73 -18.18 -35.35
C LEU A 20 -24.10 -17.88 -35.99
N GLY A 21 -24.75 -16.85 -35.45
CA GLY A 21 -25.94 -16.24 -36.04
C GLY A 21 -25.72 -15.84 -37.50
N LYS A 22 -26.81 -15.89 -38.27
CA LYS A 22 -26.89 -15.69 -39.72
C LYS A 22 -26.24 -14.37 -40.20
N SER A 23 -24.96 -14.39 -40.57
CA SER A 23 -24.35 -13.51 -41.59
C SER A 23 -22.86 -13.85 -41.73
N ALA A 24 -22.53 -14.97 -42.37
CA ALA A 24 -21.15 -15.25 -42.75
C ALA A 24 -21.13 -15.77 -44.20
N ASP A 25 -20.50 -14.98 -45.07
CA ASP A 25 -20.36 -15.22 -46.49
C ASP A 25 -19.68 -16.57 -46.76
N LYS A 26 -20.42 -17.49 -47.40
CA LYS A 26 -19.96 -18.85 -47.75
C LYS A 26 -18.67 -18.84 -48.59
N LYS A 27 -18.30 -17.72 -49.22
CA LYS A 27 -17.02 -17.56 -49.93
C LYS A 27 -15.80 -17.47 -48.99
N LEU A 28 -15.96 -16.93 -47.79
CA LEU A 28 -14.86 -16.75 -46.83
C LEU A 28 -14.47 -18.08 -46.17
N VAL A 29 -15.46 -18.92 -45.86
CA VAL A 29 -15.27 -20.28 -45.34
C VAL A 29 -14.59 -21.19 -46.38
N LYS A 30 -14.94 -21.07 -47.66
CA LYS A 30 -14.26 -21.80 -48.75
C LYS A 30 -12.81 -21.32 -48.99
N ARG A 31 -12.51 -20.04 -48.75
CA ARG A 31 -11.12 -19.51 -48.81
C ARG A 31 -10.28 -19.99 -47.62
N ALA A 32 -10.84 -20.03 -46.41
CA ALA A 32 -10.18 -20.57 -45.23
C ALA A 32 -9.88 -22.08 -45.35
N ALA A 33 -10.81 -22.85 -45.94
CA ALA A 33 -10.60 -24.28 -46.20
C ALA A 33 -9.53 -24.55 -47.28
N ARG A 34 -9.36 -23.66 -48.28
CA ARG A 34 -8.28 -23.74 -49.27
C ARG A 34 -6.91 -23.35 -48.71
N LEU A 35 -6.85 -22.45 -47.72
CA LEU A 35 -5.62 -22.13 -47.00
C LEU A 35 -5.16 -23.30 -46.10
N TYR A 36 -6.10 -24.14 -45.64
CA TYR A 36 -5.82 -25.33 -44.84
C TYR A 36 -5.14 -26.46 -45.64
N THR A 37 -5.35 -26.54 -46.96
CA THR A 37 -4.78 -27.57 -47.84
C THR A 37 -3.46 -27.18 -48.51
N LEU A 38 -3.01 -25.93 -48.38
CA LEU A 38 -1.82 -25.39 -49.06
C LEU A 38 -0.72 -25.00 -48.06
N GLY A 39 -0.26 -25.88 -47.16
CA GLY A 39 1.00 -25.70 -46.41
C GLY A 39 1.16 -24.42 -45.56
N PHE A 40 0.14 -23.57 -45.44
CA PHE A 40 0.21 -22.22 -44.85
C PHE A 40 0.26 -22.22 -43.32
N MET A 41 0.08 -23.38 -42.67
CA MET A 41 0.25 -23.52 -41.21
C MET A 41 1.65 -23.11 -40.75
N GLY A 42 2.69 -23.39 -41.55
CA GLY A 42 4.06 -22.97 -41.23
C GLY A 42 4.23 -21.45 -41.26
N ILE A 43 3.60 -20.78 -42.22
CA ILE A 43 3.70 -19.32 -42.39
C ILE A 43 2.85 -18.60 -41.35
N ILE A 44 1.62 -19.06 -41.09
CA ILE A 44 0.74 -18.49 -40.05
C ILE A 44 1.37 -18.67 -38.66
N ARG A 45 1.95 -19.84 -38.36
CA ARG A 45 2.66 -20.07 -37.09
C ARG A 45 3.91 -19.19 -36.98
N LYS A 46 4.67 -18.98 -38.07
CA LYS A 46 5.81 -18.06 -38.09
C LYS A 46 5.39 -16.60 -37.90
N ILE A 47 4.29 -16.15 -38.53
CA ILE A 47 3.76 -14.80 -38.36
C ILE A 47 3.23 -14.59 -36.93
N LEU A 48 2.52 -15.58 -36.37
CA LEU A 48 2.02 -15.53 -34.99
C LEU A 48 3.19 -15.53 -33.99
N CYS A 49 4.21 -16.38 -34.19
CA CYS A 49 5.43 -16.35 -33.39
C CYS A 49 6.17 -15.02 -33.53
N ALA A 50 6.28 -14.46 -34.74
CA ALA A 50 6.93 -13.17 -34.97
C ALA A 50 6.16 -12.00 -34.33
N THR A 51 4.83 -12.03 -34.32
CA THR A 51 4.00 -11.01 -33.65
C THR A 51 4.05 -11.14 -32.14
N VAL A 52 4.01 -12.36 -31.58
CA VAL A 52 4.23 -12.60 -30.15
C VAL A 52 5.65 -12.20 -29.74
N PHE A 53 6.65 -12.51 -30.54
CA PHE A 53 8.04 -12.11 -30.31
C PHE A 53 8.21 -10.58 -30.41
N ALA A 54 7.59 -9.93 -31.39
CA ALA A 54 7.59 -8.47 -31.51
C ALA A 54 6.88 -7.79 -30.33
N ALA A 55 5.75 -8.34 -29.85
CA ALA A 55 5.06 -7.84 -28.67
C ALA A 55 5.88 -8.06 -27.37
N ALA A 56 6.58 -9.20 -27.25
CA ALA A 56 7.50 -9.48 -26.15
C ALA A 56 8.72 -8.54 -26.18
N CYS A 57 9.33 -8.32 -27.35
CA CYS A 57 10.43 -7.37 -27.52
C CYS A 57 9.98 -5.94 -27.25
N ALA A 58 8.82 -5.51 -27.76
CA ALA A 58 8.29 -4.16 -27.54
C ALA A 58 7.94 -3.91 -26.07
N SER A 59 7.36 -4.89 -25.36
CA SER A 59 7.07 -4.77 -23.92
C SER A 59 8.34 -4.76 -23.08
N ARG A 60 9.35 -5.56 -23.43
CA ARG A 60 10.67 -5.51 -22.77
C ARG A 60 11.39 -4.18 -23.01
N LEU A 61 11.42 -3.70 -24.25
CA LEU A 61 11.98 -2.39 -24.59
C LEU A 61 11.22 -1.26 -23.89
N ALA A 62 9.90 -1.34 -23.78
CA ALA A 62 9.08 -0.35 -23.07
C ALA A 62 9.29 -0.38 -21.54
N ALA A 63 9.55 -1.56 -20.95
CA ALA A 63 9.90 -1.68 -19.54
C ALA A 63 11.32 -1.16 -19.26
N GLN A 64 12.25 -1.38 -20.19
CA GLN A 64 13.61 -0.84 -20.14
C GLN A 64 13.68 0.67 -20.48
N SER A 65 12.67 1.22 -21.18
CA SER A 65 12.57 2.63 -21.53
C SER A 65 11.98 3.51 -20.42
N LEU A 66 12.32 3.24 -19.16
CA LEU A 66 12.03 4.17 -18.07
C LEU A 66 12.74 5.52 -18.37
N PRO A 67 12.09 6.67 -18.14
CA PRO A 67 12.76 7.96 -18.24
C PRO A 67 13.88 8.04 -17.19
N GLU A 68 14.96 8.76 -17.52
CA GLU A 68 15.97 9.09 -16.52
C GLU A 68 15.33 9.90 -15.40
N LEU A 69 15.75 9.61 -14.17
CA LEU A 69 15.30 10.39 -13.03
C LEU A 69 15.98 11.77 -13.05
N PRO A 70 15.27 12.84 -12.66
CA PRO A 70 15.86 14.18 -12.68
C PRO A 70 17.10 14.29 -11.79
N ALA A 71 18.15 14.94 -12.30
CA ALA A 71 19.37 15.24 -11.56
C ALA A 71 19.21 16.54 -10.74
N PHE A 72 18.18 16.59 -9.90
CA PHE A 72 17.86 17.74 -9.06
C PHE A 72 17.20 17.28 -7.76
N PRO A 73 17.45 17.93 -6.60
CA PRO A 73 18.39 19.05 -6.35
C PRO A 73 19.85 18.66 -6.53
N VAL A 74 20.75 19.63 -6.71
CA VAL A 74 22.18 19.37 -6.96
C VAL A 74 23.00 19.73 -5.72
N SER A 75 24.01 18.93 -5.38
CA SER A 75 24.89 19.25 -4.25
C SER A 75 25.54 20.63 -4.44
N PRO A 76 25.39 21.56 -3.47
CA PRO A 76 26.05 22.85 -3.54
C PRO A 76 27.51 22.78 -3.06
N LEU A 77 27.98 21.61 -2.61
CA LEU A 77 29.24 21.44 -1.91
C LEU A 77 30.40 21.14 -2.87
N GLY A 78 31.53 21.82 -2.64
CA GLY A 78 32.80 21.55 -3.30
C GLY A 78 33.73 20.70 -2.42
N LYS A 79 34.89 20.34 -3.00
CA LYS A 79 35.91 19.52 -2.31
C LYS A 79 36.34 20.10 -0.95
N ALA A 80 36.53 21.42 -0.87
CA ALA A 80 36.92 22.09 0.37
C ALA A 80 35.85 22.00 1.47
N ASP A 81 34.57 21.96 1.10
CA ASP A 81 33.47 21.80 2.06
C ASP A 81 33.50 20.40 2.68
N PHE A 82 33.71 19.35 1.87
CA PHE A 82 33.85 17.99 2.38
C PHE A 82 35.08 17.83 3.28
N GLU A 83 36.22 18.43 2.93
CA GLU A 83 37.41 18.43 3.79
C GLU A 83 37.18 19.14 5.14
N ALA A 84 36.35 20.18 5.16
CA ALA A 84 35.96 20.86 6.39
C ALA A 84 34.99 20.01 7.22
N LEU A 85 33.98 19.40 6.58
CA LEU A 85 33.00 18.53 7.25
C LEU A 85 33.65 17.29 7.88
N ALA A 86 34.66 16.71 7.22
CA ALA A 86 35.41 15.57 7.75
C ALA A 86 36.07 15.88 9.10
N LYS A 87 36.50 17.13 9.31
CA LYS A 87 37.11 17.59 10.57
C LYS A 87 36.08 17.83 11.69
N SER A 88 34.80 17.88 11.35
CA SER A 88 33.68 18.14 12.25
C SER A 88 32.60 17.07 12.13
N ASP A 89 32.98 15.81 11.87
CA ASP A 89 32.06 14.67 11.78
C ASP A 89 31.60 14.23 13.19
N THR A 90 30.87 15.12 13.87
CA THR A 90 30.22 14.87 15.16
C THR A 90 28.76 15.35 15.08
N PRO A 91 27.86 14.88 15.96
CA PRO A 91 26.47 15.34 16.00
C PRO A 91 26.34 16.87 16.07
N GLU A 92 27.16 17.53 16.88
CA GLU A 92 27.18 19.00 17.03
C GLU A 92 27.69 19.68 15.77
N GLY A 93 28.71 19.11 15.11
CA GLY A 93 29.25 19.61 13.85
C GLY A 93 28.21 19.58 12.73
N TRP A 94 27.47 18.47 12.61
CA TRP A 94 26.37 18.32 11.67
C TRP A 94 25.20 19.25 11.97
N LYS A 95 24.81 19.39 13.24
CA LYS A 95 23.77 20.34 13.66
C LYS A 95 24.15 21.78 13.30
N ALA A 96 25.39 22.17 13.57
CA ALA A 96 25.89 23.49 13.20
C ALA A 96 25.93 23.69 11.67
N PHE A 97 26.25 22.66 10.91
CA PHE A 97 26.23 22.70 9.44
C PHE A 97 24.81 22.77 8.87
N ALA A 98 23.86 22.07 9.47
CA ALA A 98 22.45 22.14 9.09
C ALA A 98 21.90 23.56 9.27
N GLU A 99 22.17 24.19 10.42
CA GLU A 99 21.77 25.58 10.67
C GLU A 99 22.39 26.59 9.69
N ARG A 100 23.67 26.41 9.33
CA ARG A 100 24.29 27.22 8.27
C ARG A 100 23.61 27.01 6.92
N SER A 101 23.33 25.76 6.56
CA SER A 101 22.66 25.40 5.31
C SER A 101 21.24 25.97 5.22
N LYS A 102 20.48 25.98 6.32
CA LYS A 102 19.16 26.64 6.41
C LYS A 102 19.26 28.14 6.12
N LYS A 103 20.25 28.83 6.71
CA LYS A 103 20.49 30.25 6.43
C LYS A 103 20.86 30.50 4.96
N SER A 104 21.73 29.66 4.38
CA SER A 104 22.06 29.74 2.95
C SER A 104 20.81 29.56 2.09
N ALA A 105 19.95 28.59 2.40
CA ALA A 105 18.69 28.38 1.70
C ALA A 105 17.79 29.62 1.73
N GLU A 106 17.66 30.27 2.89
CA GLU A 106 16.89 31.52 3.04
C GLU A 106 17.48 32.67 2.21
N ASP A 107 18.80 32.81 2.17
CA ASP A 107 19.46 33.89 1.43
C ASP A 107 19.33 33.71 -0.09
N PHE A 108 19.44 32.48 -0.59
CA PHE A 108 19.13 32.17 -1.99
C PHE A 108 17.64 32.40 -2.29
N PHE A 109 16.76 32.03 -1.37
CA PHE A 109 15.33 32.30 -1.51
C PHE A 109 15.02 33.81 -1.62
N LYS A 110 15.61 34.65 -0.76
CA LYS A 110 15.44 36.12 -0.81
C LYS A 110 15.89 36.71 -2.15
N ARG A 111 16.88 36.07 -2.79
CA ARG A 111 17.38 36.42 -4.13
C ARG A 111 16.56 35.81 -5.27
N GLN A 112 15.46 35.11 -4.96
CA GLN A 112 14.59 34.40 -5.89
C GLN A 112 15.30 33.27 -6.68
N LEU A 113 16.38 32.73 -6.11
CA LEU A 113 17.15 31.61 -6.63
C LEU A 113 16.63 30.30 -6.00
N TYR A 114 15.46 29.84 -6.49
CA TYR A 114 14.71 28.75 -5.86
C TYR A 114 15.37 27.37 -6.00
N ASP A 115 16.09 27.13 -7.09
CA ASP A 115 16.75 25.85 -7.34
C ASP A 115 17.97 25.69 -6.40
N GLU A 116 18.72 26.76 -6.19
CA GLU A 116 19.81 26.86 -5.22
C GLU A 116 19.29 26.81 -3.79
N SER A 117 18.19 27.51 -3.51
CA SER A 117 17.51 27.43 -2.22
C SER A 117 17.09 26.00 -1.90
N ALA A 118 16.47 25.29 -2.85
CA ALA A 118 16.11 23.88 -2.70
C ALA A 118 17.33 23.00 -2.42
N SER A 119 18.42 23.20 -3.16
CA SER A 119 19.67 22.46 -2.97
C SER A 119 20.22 22.61 -1.54
N TRP A 120 20.18 23.82 -0.99
CA TRP A 120 20.57 24.07 0.40
C TRP A 120 19.55 23.56 1.42
N ILE A 121 18.24 23.56 1.12
CA ILE A 121 17.21 22.93 1.96
C ILE A 121 17.52 21.44 2.13
N TYR A 122 17.72 20.69 1.04
CA TYR A 122 17.98 19.25 1.14
C TYR A 122 19.37 18.93 1.70
N THR A 123 20.35 19.83 1.52
CA THR A 123 21.64 19.74 2.24
C THR A 123 21.44 19.87 3.74
N ALA A 124 20.62 20.83 4.19
CA ALA A 124 20.29 21.00 5.60
C ALA A 124 19.54 19.79 6.18
N LEU A 125 18.59 19.23 5.44
CA LEU A 125 17.83 18.05 5.86
C LEU A 125 18.72 16.81 5.99
N ALA A 126 19.67 16.60 5.08
CA ALA A 126 20.67 15.53 5.21
C ALA A 126 21.54 15.74 6.46
N ALA A 127 22.00 16.97 6.69
CA ALA A 127 22.82 17.31 7.86
C ALA A 127 22.06 17.15 9.18
N ASP A 128 20.78 17.56 9.25
CA ASP A 128 19.91 17.31 10.42
C ASP A 128 19.80 15.79 10.67
N MET A 129 19.54 14.98 9.63
CA MET A 129 19.49 13.53 9.76
C MET A 129 20.81 12.93 10.27
N PHE A 130 21.96 13.42 9.81
CA PHE A 130 23.25 12.96 10.30
C PHE A 130 23.50 13.32 11.76
N ALA A 131 23.05 14.52 12.18
CA ALA A 131 23.15 14.97 13.56
C ALA A 131 22.27 14.16 14.51
N GLU A 132 21.06 13.83 14.08
CA GLU A 132 20.04 13.18 14.94
C GLU A 132 20.16 11.65 14.95
N CYS A 133 20.55 11.04 13.83
CA CYS A 133 20.44 9.59 13.63
C CYS A 133 21.67 8.95 12.97
N GLY A 134 22.65 9.74 12.53
CA GLY A 134 23.77 9.29 11.72
C GLY A 134 25.07 9.04 12.47
N GLU A 135 25.06 8.91 13.81
CA GLU A 135 26.27 8.69 14.60
C GLU A 135 27.05 7.45 14.15
N GLU A 136 26.35 6.33 13.89
CA GLU A 136 26.93 5.07 13.42
C GLU A 136 27.28 5.07 11.92
N MET A 137 26.95 6.14 11.17
CA MET A 137 27.27 6.23 9.76
C MET A 137 28.70 6.76 9.57
N PRO A 138 29.56 6.06 8.79
CA PRO A 138 30.89 6.56 8.49
C PRO A 138 30.82 7.84 7.63
N PHE A 139 31.83 8.70 7.74
CA PHE A 139 31.90 9.95 6.98
C PHE A 139 31.80 9.74 5.46
N GLU A 140 32.36 8.65 4.94
CA GLU A 140 32.32 8.30 3.52
C GLU A 140 30.87 8.08 3.04
N LEU A 141 30.02 7.48 3.90
CA LEU A 141 28.61 7.30 3.60
C LEU A 141 27.87 8.65 3.64
N LYS A 142 28.08 9.46 4.68
CA LYS A 142 27.48 10.81 4.78
C LYS A 142 27.86 11.67 3.56
N SER A 143 29.12 11.59 3.14
CA SER A 143 29.63 12.26 1.93
C SER A 143 28.96 11.74 0.67
N ALA A 144 28.86 10.42 0.50
CA ALA A 144 28.23 9.81 -0.67
C ALA A 144 26.73 10.16 -0.81
N ILE A 145 26.06 10.46 0.30
CA ILE A 145 24.68 10.97 0.34
C ILE A 145 24.63 12.43 -0.10
N LEU A 146 25.50 13.28 0.45
CA LEU A 146 25.58 14.71 0.10
C LEU A 146 26.04 14.96 -1.34
N GLU A 147 26.86 14.07 -1.92
CA GLU A 147 27.27 14.13 -3.32
C GLU A 147 26.10 13.86 -4.29
N ASP A 148 25.15 13.00 -3.91
CA ASP A 148 23.99 12.63 -4.72
C ASP A 148 22.68 13.06 -4.04
N LEU A 149 22.54 14.37 -3.87
CA LEU A 149 21.31 14.98 -3.37
C LEU A 149 20.04 14.59 -4.15
N PRO A 150 20.03 14.34 -5.47
CA PRO A 150 18.83 13.85 -6.15
C PRO A 150 18.32 12.52 -5.57
N SER A 151 19.24 11.62 -5.18
CA SER A 151 18.87 10.34 -4.57
C SER A 151 18.39 10.51 -3.13
N PHE A 152 19.04 11.38 -2.35
CA PHE A 152 18.63 11.72 -0.99
C PHE A 152 17.27 12.41 -0.95
N PHE A 153 17.00 13.33 -1.88
CA PHE A 153 15.70 13.97 -2.07
C PHE A 153 14.59 12.93 -2.24
N ASP A 154 14.81 11.93 -3.12
CA ASP A 154 13.84 10.87 -3.35
C ASP A 154 13.60 10.01 -2.10
N PHE A 155 14.67 9.71 -1.36
CA PHE A 155 14.58 9.01 -0.08
C PHE A 155 13.79 9.80 0.96
N TYR A 156 14.19 11.04 1.24
CA TYR A 156 13.57 11.88 2.27
C TYR A 156 12.09 12.14 1.98
N GLU A 157 11.73 12.38 0.73
CA GLU A 157 10.33 12.62 0.33
C GLU A 157 9.49 11.33 0.25
N SER A 158 10.13 10.16 0.16
CA SER A 158 9.48 8.86 0.27
C SER A 158 9.24 8.42 1.71
N MET A 159 9.86 9.08 2.69
CA MET A 159 9.65 8.75 4.11
C MET A 159 8.21 9.02 4.56
N THR A 160 7.67 8.08 5.34
CA THR A 160 6.36 8.18 5.97
C THR A 160 6.49 8.50 7.47
N PRO A 161 5.41 8.95 8.13
CA PRO A 161 5.41 9.10 9.59
C PRO A 161 5.60 7.81 10.39
N TYR A 162 5.56 6.64 9.74
CA TYR A 162 5.78 5.34 10.40
C TYR A 162 7.23 4.87 10.34
N ASP A 163 8.04 5.50 9.49
CA ASP A 163 9.42 5.11 9.28
C ASP A 163 10.28 5.56 10.47
N LYS A 164 11.33 4.80 10.78
CA LYS A 164 12.28 5.05 11.88
C LYS A 164 13.63 5.52 11.33
N PRO A 165 13.93 6.84 11.35
CA PRO A 165 15.15 7.37 10.74
C PRO A 165 16.45 6.73 11.27
N GLU A 166 16.51 6.43 12.57
CA GLU A 166 17.64 5.72 13.19
C GLU A 166 17.85 4.33 12.59
N GLY A 167 16.79 3.53 12.46
CA GLY A 167 16.84 2.20 11.85
C GLY A 167 17.26 2.26 10.38
N ALA A 168 16.73 3.22 9.63
CA ALA A 168 17.13 3.45 8.25
C ALA A 168 18.62 3.78 8.13
N CYS A 169 19.15 4.66 8.99
CA CYS A 169 20.58 5.02 9.02
C CYS A 169 21.47 3.80 9.32
N LYS A 170 21.08 2.95 10.28
CA LYS A 170 21.78 1.71 10.62
C LYS A 170 21.82 0.72 9.44
N MET A 171 20.69 0.57 8.75
CA MET A 171 20.62 -0.28 7.57
C MET A 171 21.48 0.28 6.42
N LEU A 172 21.47 1.59 6.19
CA LEU A 172 22.35 2.24 5.19
C LEU A 172 23.83 2.04 5.51
N ALA A 173 24.23 2.20 6.79
CA ALA A 173 25.59 1.94 7.24
C ALA A 173 26.01 0.48 6.96
N SER A 174 25.11 -0.47 7.25
CA SER A 174 25.34 -1.89 7.00
C SER A 174 25.49 -2.21 5.51
N ILE A 175 24.61 -1.68 4.66
CA ILE A 175 24.68 -1.87 3.19
C ILE A 175 25.96 -1.26 2.62
N HIS A 176 26.30 -0.02 3.02
CA HIS A 176 27.49 0.67 2.54
C HIS A 176 28.78 -0.04 2.95
N SER A 177 28.84 -0.54 4.19
CA SER A 177 30.01 -1.28 4.70
C SER A 177 30.25 -2.58 3.91
N LEU A 178 29.19 -3.34 3.63
CA LEU A 178 29.30 -4.62 2.92
C LEU A 178 29.48 -4.46 1.41
N TYR A 179 28.81 -3.47 0.80
CA TYR A 179 28.69 -3.32 -0.65
C TYR A 179 28.92 -1.87 -1.13
N PRO A 180 30.08 -1.24 -0.83
CA PRO A 180 30.30 0.19 -1.10
C PRO A 180 30.23 0.55 -2.60
N VAL A 181 30.69 -0.34 -3.47
CA VAL A 181 30.65 -0.14 -4.93
C VAL A 181 29.23 -0.19 -5.47
N GLN A 182 28.45 -1.19 -5.06
CA GLN A 182 27.05 -1.36 -5.45
C GLN A 182 26.20 -0.24 -4.84
N PHE A 183 26.44 0.15 -3.59
CA PHE A 183 25.76 1.28 -2.95
C PHE A 183 25.90 2.56 -3.78
N ARG A 184 27.13 2.92 -4.18
CA ARG A 184 27.39 4.13 -4.97
C ARG A 184 26.61 4.14 -6.29
N LYS A 185 26.44 2.97 -6.91
CA LYS A 185 25.70 2.83 -8.17
C LYS A 185 24.18 2.78 -7.98
N PHE A 186 23.71 2.16 -6.89
CA PHE A 186 22.32 1.83 -6.64
C PHE A 186 21.79 2.47 -5.34
N ARG A 187 22.12 3.74 -5.08
CA ARG A 187 21.78 4.43 -3.82
C ARG A 187 20.29 4.36 -3.48
N ARG A 188 19.40 4.59 -4.47
CA ARG A 188 17.94 4.50 -4.27
C ARG A 188 17.46 3.11 -3.87
N ALA A 189 18.13 2.04 -4.32
CA ALA A 189 17.81 0.68 -3.90
C ALA A 189 18.24 0.45 -2.44
N ALA A 190 19.38 1.00 -2.04
CA ALA A 190 19.81 0.96 -0.63
C ALA A 190 18.84 1.74 0.27
N TYR A 191 18.41 2.94 -0.16
CA TYR A 191 17.39 3.72 0.53
C TYR A 191 16.05 2.99 0.67
N ALA A 192 15.56 2.36 -0.41
CA ALA A 192 14.33 1.59 -0.35
C ALA A 192 14.44 0.42 0.64
N LEU A 193 15.54 -0.33 0.61
CA LEU A 193 15.76 -1.41 1.58
C LEU A 193 15.88 -0.88 3.02
N SER A 194 16.52 0.28 3.22
CA SER A 194 16.61 0.89 4.54
C SER A 194 15.28 1.36 5.08
N LEU A 195 14.31 1.73 4.24
CA LEU A 195 12.95 2.08 4.65
C LEU A 195 12.06 0.86 4.90
N ILE A 196 12.42 -0.32 4.38
CA ILE A 196 11.70 -1.57 4.66
C ILE A 196 12.18 -2.15 5.99
N TYR A 197 13.49 -2.09 6.24
CA TYR A 197 14.13 -2.67 7.43
C TYR A 197 14.66 -1.60 8.38
N ASP A 198 13.99 -0.46 8.44
CA ASP A 198 14.15 0.50 9.54
C ASP A 198 13.48 0.01 10.84
N ASP A 199 12.54 -0.92 10.70
CA ASP A 199 11.97 -1.72 11.77
C ASP A 199 11.96 -3.21 11.40
N GLU A 200 11.79 -4.08 12.40
CA GLU A 200 11.72 -5.52 12.16
C GLU A 200 10.38 -5.89 11.49
N PRO A 201 10.39 -6.62 10.34
CA PRO A 201 9.15 -7.06 9.71
C PRO A 201 8.34 -7.98 10.62
N PRO A 202 6.98 -7.95 10.53
CA PRO A 202 6.13 -8.87 11.28
C PRO A 202 6.55 -10.33 11.07
N ILE A 203 6.46 -11.14 12.12
CA ILE A 203 6.93 -12.55 12.12
C ILE A 203 6.27 -13.36 10.99
N ASP A 204 4.98 -13.14 10.77
CA ASP A 204 4.18 -13.88 9.78
C ASP A 204 4.24 -13.27 8.37
N TRP A 205 5.03 -12.20 8.15
CA TRP A 205 5.12 -11.57 6.85
C TRP A 205 6.14 -12.29 5.93
N PRO A 206 5.83 -12.46 4.63
CA PRO A 206 4.57 -12.13 3.95
C PRO A 206 3.49 -13.22 4.07
N GLU A 207 2.33 -12.88 4.62
CA GLU A 207 1.16 -13.77 4.68
C GLU A 207 0.50 -13.86 3.29
N CYS A 208 0.58 -15.05 2.68
CA CYS A 208 0.10 -15.31 1.33
C CYS A 208 -1.12 -16.26 1.29
N ASN A 209 -1.60 -16.71 2.45
CA ASN A 209 -2.66 -17.70 2.64
C ASN A 209 -2.41 -19.02 1.87
N VAL A 210 -1.14 -19.37 1.66
CA VAL A 210 -0.72 -20.60 0.99
C VAL A 210 -0.17 -21.61 2.00
N PRO A 211 -0.08 -22.92 1.66
CA PRO A 211 0.42 -23.95 2.58
C PRO A 211 1.82 -23.69 3.14
N SER A 212 2.68 -22.99 2.40
CA SER A 212 4.00 -22.58 2.84
C SER A 212 4.25 -21.14 2.43
N ASN A 213 4.02 -20.20 3.34
CA ASN A 213 4.31 -18.80 3.11
C ASN A 213 5.83 -18.56 2.99
N PRO A 214 6.26 -17.57 2.19
CA PRO A 214 7.62 -17.04 2.29
C PRO A 214 7.86 -16.50 3.71
N THR A 215 9.12 -16.41 4.12
CA THR A 215 9.48 -15.88 5.45
C THR A 215 10.24 -14.57 5.34
N ARG A 216 10.14 -13.72 6.36
CA ARG A 216 10.99 -12.53 6.47
C ARG A 216 12.48 -12.90 6.41
N MET A 217 13.29 -12.01 5.84
CA MET A 217 14.74 -12.24 5.71
C MET A 217 15.46 -11.94 7.02
N SER A 218 16.29 -12.88 7.49
CA SER A 218 17.16 -12.67 8.66
C SER A 218 18.39 -11.82 8.36
N VAL A 219 18.82 -11.78 7.10
CA VAL A 219 19.94 -10.96 6.61
C VAL A 219 19.42 -10.06 5.48
N PRO A 220 18.84 -8.89 5.80
CA PRO A 220 18.20 -8.05 4.80
C PRO A 220 19.14 -7.58 3.68
N THR A 221 20.42 -7.42 3.98
CA THR A 221 21.44 -6.99 3.01
C THR A 221 21.64 -7.99 1.86
N GLU A 222 21.24 -9.25 2.03
CA GLU A 222 21.21 -10.24 0.93
C GLU A 222 20.21 -9.86 -0.17
N ILE A 223 19.11 -9.19 0.17
CA ILE A 223 18.13 -8.70 -0.81
C ILE A 223 18.80 -7.67 -1.72
N PHE A 224 19.51 -6.70 -1.12
CA PHE A 224 20.23 -5.68 -1.88
C PHE A 224 21.26 -6.33 -2.81
N PHE A 225 22.04 -7.28 -2.29
CA PHE A 225 23.01 -8.02 -3.09
C PHE A 225 22.35 -8.77 -4.26
N TYR A 226 21.28 -9.52 -4.01
CA TYR A 226 20.56 -10.30 -5.03
C TYR A 226 20.11 -9.46 -6.24
N PHE A 227 19.62 -8.25 -6.01
CA PHE A 227 19.19 -7.37 -7.09
C PHE A 227 20.35 -6.61 -7.76
N THR A 228 21.42 -6.30 -7.02
CA THR A 228 22.54 -5.47 -7.52
C THR A 228 23.73 -6.26 -8.07
N GLU A 229 23.82 -7.57 -7.82
CA GLU A 229 24.89 -8.43 -8.33
C GLU A 229 24.83 -8.56 -9.87
N ASN A 230 23.62 -8.79 -10.41
CA ASN A 230 23.39 -8.99 -11.85
C ASN A 230 22.25 -8.09 -12.37
N PRO A 231 22.39 -6.75 -12.28
CA PRO A 231 21.29 -5.80 -12.50
C PRO A 231 20.81 -5.78 -13.96
N SER A 232 21.68 -6.12 -14.93
CA SER A 232 21.34 -6.21 -16.35
C SER A 232 20.35 -7.33 -16.69
N THR A 233 20.16 -8.29 -15.77
CA THR A 233 19.18 -9.37 -15.93
C THR A 233 17.78 -8.98 -15.44
N LEU A 234 17.65 -7.83 -14.78
CA LEU A 234 16.37 -7.31 -14.34
C LEU A 234 15.62 -6.68 -15.50
N ILE A 235 14.29 -6.72 -15.42
CA ILE A 235 13.43 -6.09 -16.43
C ILE A 235 13.50 -4.57 -16.34
N PHE A 236 13.45 -4.05 -15.11
CA PHE A 236 13.50 -2.62 -14.84
C PHE A 236 14.90 -2.25 -14.33
N PRO A 237 15.59 -1.29 -14.98
CA PRO A 237 16.85 -0.77 -14.45
C PRO A 237 16.63 -0.12 -13.08
N LEU A 238 17.37 -0.58 -12.07
CA LEU A 238 17.23 -0.11 -10.69
C LEU A 238 17.51 1.40 -10.57
N GLU A 239 18.43 1.92 -11.36
CA GLU A 239 18.83 3.33 -11.37
C GLU A 239 17.71 4.28 -11.83
N LYS A 240 16.68 3.75 -12.51
CA LYS A 240 15.58 4.51 -13.10
C LYS A 240 14.27 4.41 -12.32
N LEU A 241 14.25 3.59 -11.28
CA LEU A 241 13.11 3.47 -10.37
C LEU A 241 13.28 4.43 -9.20
N THR A 242 12.18 5.03 -8.77
CA THR A 242 12.18 5.90 -7.58
C THR A 242 12.29 5.04 -6.32
N VAL A 243 12.67 5.63 -5.19
CA VAL A 243 12.72 4.93 -3.89
C VAL A 243 11.37 4.26 -3.59
N GLY A 244 10.26 5.00 -3.75
CA GLY A 244 8.92 4.44 -3.55
C GLY A 244 8.56 3.27 -4.47
N GLU A 245 9.11 3.17 -5.69
CA GLU A 245 8.93 2.01 -6.57
C GLU A 245 9.80 0.83 -6.13
N LEU A 246 11.03 1.12 -5.71
CA LEU A 246 12.01 0.12 -5.26
C LEU A 246 11.61 -0.54 -3.95
N VAL A 247 10.79 0.10 -3.11
CA VAL A 247 10.17 -0.54 -1.94
C VAL A 247 9.40 -1.81 -2.34
N TRP A 248 8.75 -1.81 -3.50
CA TRP A 248 7.99 -2.97 -4.02
C TRP A 248 8.85 -3.96 -4.82
N VAL A 249 10.13 -3.66 -5.01
CA VAL A 249 11.13 -4.58 -5.59
C VAL A 249 11.90 -5.27 -4.48
N MET A 250 12.33 -4.50 -3.48
CA MET A 250 13.16 -4.96 -2.36
C MET A 250 12.31 -5.57 -1.24
N GLY A 251 11.01 -5.26 -1.16
CA GLY A 251 10.07 -5.83 -0.19
C GLY A 251 9.72 -7.29 -0.48
N VAL A 252 10.69 -8.19 -0.44
CA VAL A 252 10.53 -9.62 -0.74
C VAL A 252 10.87 -10.51 0.46
N GLY A 253 10.06 -11.55 0.66
CA GLY A 253 10.35 -12.63 1.61
C GLY A 253 11.19 -13.76 0.99
N GLY A 254 11.96 -14.45 1.82
CA GLY A 254 12.77 -15.61 1.48
C GLY A 254 11.97 -16.91 1.26
N PRO A 255 12.65 -18.02 0.93
CA PRO A 255 14.11 -18.12 0.78
C PRO A 255 14.60 -17.50 -0.53
N MET A 256 15.81 -16.92 -0.52
CA MET A 256 16.43 -16.33 -1.73
C MET A 256 16.73 -17.36 -2.82
N ASP A 257 17.01 -18.62 -2.44
CA ASP A 257 17.31 -19.67 -3.42
C ASP A 257 16.12 -19.99 -4.33
N GLU A 258 14.89 -19.86 -3.80
CA GLU A 258 13.69 -19.96 -4.64
C GLU A 258 13.65 -18.83 -5.68
N LEU A 259 13.96 -17.59 -5.28
CA LEU A 259 14.01 -16.46 -6.21
C LEU A 259 15.11 -16.64 -7.25
N LYS A 260 16.29 -17.13 -6.87
CA LYS A 260 17.38 -17.46 -7.80
C LYS A 260 16.93 -18.47 -8.86
N GLY A 261 16.21 -19.52 -8.46
CA GLY A 261 15.66 -20.52 -9.39
C GLY A 261 14.60 -19.96 -10.36
N LEU A 262 13.93 -18.87 -9.97
CA LEU A 262 12.91 -18.19 -10.77
C LEU A 262 13.45 -17.02 -11.62
N ARG A 263 14.72 -16.63 -11.44
CA ARG A 263 15.36 -15.58 -12.23
C ARG A 263 15.38 -16.00 -13.69
N ASN A 264 14.90 -15.13 -14.56
CA ASN A 264 14.86 -15.34 -16.00
C ASN A 264 15.20 -14.03 -16.72
N PRO A 265 16.44 -13.86 -17.21
CA PRO A 265 16.86 -12.65 -17.91
C PRO A 265 16.07 -12.33 -19.17
N ASN A 266 15.24 -13.26 -19.68
CA ASN A 266 14.43 -13.09 -20.88
C ASN A 266 12.94 -12.87 -20.61
N ILE A 267 12.54 -12.81 -19.35
CA ILE A 267 11.15 -12.59 -18.99
C ILE A 267 10.70 -11.17 -19.35
N THR A 268 9.41 -11.03 -19.65
CA THR A 268 8.77 -9.72 -19.87
C THR A 268 7.68 -9.53 -18.82
N PRO A 269 7.28 -8.29 -18.49
CA PRO A 269 6.15 -8.07 -17.58
C PRO A 269 4.87 -8.77 -18.06
N TYR A 270 4.63 -8.79 -19.37
CA TYR A 270 3.49 -9.51 -19.95
C TYR A 270 3.60 -11.04 -19.80
N SER A 271 4.81 -11.60 -19.83
CA SER A 271 5.01 -13.04 -19.57
C SER A 271 4.58 -13.43 -18.16
N VAL A 272 4.79 -12.55 -17.17
CA VAL A 272 4.34 -12.77 -15.79
C VAL A 272 2.82 -12.75 -15.69
N GLU A 273 2.15 -11.81 -16.39
CA GLU A 273 0.68 -11.79 -16.51
C GLU A 273 0.14 -13.12 -17.07
N LYS A 274 0.78 -13.64 -18.13
CA LYS A 274 0.37 -14.90 -18.75
C LYS A 274 0.73 -16.12 -17.95
N LEU A 275 1.74 -16.06 -17.09
CA LEU A 275 2.23 -17.20 -16.33
C LEU A 275 1.10 -17.83 -15.50
N ALA A 276 0.35 -17.01 -14.75
CA ALA A 276 -0.78 -17.48 -13.95
C ALA A 276 -1.82 -18.23 -14.79
N SER A 277 -2.15 -17.72 -15.99
CA SER A 277 -3.09 -18.38 -16.90
C SER A 277 -2.54 -19.64 -17.59
N SER A 278 -1.21 -19.73 -17.73
CA SER A 278 -0.54 -20.82 -18.47
C SER A 278 -0.35 -22.09 -17.63
N ILE A 279 -0.29 -21.95 -16.30
CA ILE A 279 -0.19 -23.08 -15.39
C ILE A 279 -1.50 -23.87 -15.45
N LYS A 280 -1.41 -25.17 -15.69
CA LYS A 280 -2.58 -26.04 -15.77
C LYS A 280 -3.34 -26.07 -14.46
N THR A 281 -4.66 -26.20 -14.53
CA THR A 281 -5.46 -26.48 -13.34
C THR A 281 -5.24 -27.91 -12.91
N ASP A 282 -4.93 -28.11 -11.63
CA ASP A 282 -4.83 -29.46 -11.06
C ASP A 282 -6.23 -30.02 -10.83
N MET A 283 -6.76 -30.70 -11.84
CA MET A 283 -8.09 -31.32 -11.78
C MET A 283 -8.16 -32.49 -10.80
N SER A 284 -7.02 -33.06 -10.37
CA SER A 284 -7.02 -34.16 -9.38
C SER A 284 -7.40 -33.67 -7.99
N ARG A 285 -7.23 -32.38 -7.73
CA ARG A 285 -7.65 -31.71 -6.49
C ARG A 285 -9.08 -31.16 -6.56
N VAL A 286 -9.83 -31.38 -7.64
CA VAL A 286 -11.22 -30.90 -7.74
C VAL A 286 -12.17 -31.99 -7.25
N SER A 287 -12.83 -31.73 -6.12
CA SER A 287 -13.81 -32.62 -5.49
C SER A 287 -15.10 -31.83 -5.20
N LEU A 288 -16.25 -32.36 -5.62
CA LEU A 288 -17.56 -31.72 -5.43
C LEU A 288 -17.61 -30.23 -5.88
N GLY A 289 -16.87 -29.90 -6.93
CA GLY A 289 -16.80 -28.53 -7.48
C GLY A 289 -15.93 -27.55 -6.67
N ARG A 290 -15.21 -28.03 -5.65
CA ARG A 290 -14.24 -27.25 -4.86
C ARG A 290 -12.83 -27.81 -5.04
N PHE A 291 -11.83 -26.96 -4.80
CA PHE A 291 -10.44 -27.42 -4.73
C PHE A 291 -10.15 -27.95 -3.32
N GLU A 292 -9.54 -29.12 -3.26
CA GLU A 292 -8.93 -29.68 -2.06
C GLU A 292 -7.59 -28.98 -1.74
N PRO A 293 -7.11 -29.02 -0.48
CA PRO A 293 -5.82 -28.48 -0.10
C PRO A 293 -4.64 -29.01 -0.94
N TRP A 294 -3.50 -28.33 -0.84
CA TRP A 294 -2.28 -28.80 -1.51
C TRP A 294 -1.88 -30.19 -0.99
N PRO A 295 -1.43 -31.13 -1.84
CA PRO A 295 -1.21 -32.50 -1.42
C PRO A 295 -0.13 -32.62 -0.33
N GLU A 296 -0.42 -33.41 0.69
CA GLU A 296 0.53 -33.73 1.75
C GLU A 296 1.77 -34.45 1.18
N GLY A 297 2.95 -34.17 1.74
CA GLY A 297 4.22 -34.75 1.30
C GLY A 297 4.80 -34.18 0.00
N VAL A 298 4.14 -33.19 -0.63
CA VAL A 298 4.67 -32.48 -1.80
C VAL A 298 5.09 -31.07 -1.41
N PRO A 299 6.38 -30.71 -1.48
CA PRO A 299 6.83 -29.36 -1.15
C PRO A 299 6.08 -28.30 -1.95
N TYR A 300 5.57 -27.27 -1.26
CA TYR A 300 4.87 -26.16 -1.89
C TYR A 300 5.89 -25.20 -2.52
N THR A 301 6.22 -25.43 -3.79
CA THR A 301 7.20 -24.62 -4.52
C THR A 301 6.68 -24.24 -5.90
N PRO A 302 7.10 -23.08 -6.45
CA PRO A 302 6.78 -22.67 -7.81
C PRO A 302 7.08 -23.74 -8.87
N ASP A 303 8.16 -24.51 -8.71
CA ASP A 303 8.50 -25.59 -9.63
C ASP A 303 7.51 -26.76 -9.59
N ASN A 304 7.08 -27.16 -8.38
CA ASN A 304 6.07 -28.21 -8.23
C ASN A 304 4.69 -27.73 -8.74
N ILE A 305 4.33 -26.47 -8.51
CA ILE A 305 3.11 -25.85 -9.04
C ILE A 305 3.13 -25.84 -10.57
N LYS A 306 4.24 -25.44 -11.20
CA LYS A 306 4.38 -25.49 -12.66
C LYS A 306 4.29 -26.90 -13.21
N LYS A 307 4.86 -27.90 -12.52
CA LYS A 307 4.91 -29.30 -12.96
C LYS A 307 3.55 -30.00 -12.83
N ARG A 308 2.85 -29.83 -11.71
CA ARG A 308 1.61 -30.54 -11.38
C ARG A 308 0.35 -29.76 -11.77
N GLY A 309 0.47 -28.45 -11.90
CA GLY A 309 -0.67 -27.55 -11.92
C GLY A 309 -1.05 -27.09 -10.50
N GLY A 310 -2.09 -26.28 -10.41
CA GLY A 310 -2.59 -25.81 -9.11
C GLY A 310 -3.97 -25.18 -9.18
N ALA A 311 -4.50 -24.83 -8.02
CA ALA A 311 -5.68 -24.00 -7.87
C ALA A 311 -5.37 -22.53 -8.24
N PRO A 312 -6.36 -21.66 -8.43
CA PRO A 312 -6.12 -20.25 -8.78
C PRO A 312 -5.11 -19.53 -7.87
N ILE A 313 -5.18 -19.75 -6.55
CA ILE A 313 -4.24 -19.19 -5.57
C ILE A 313 -2.79 -19.64 -5.82
N ASP A 314 -2.56 -20.92 -6.12
CA ASP A 314 -1.23 -21.47 -6.39
C ASP A 314 -0.61 -20.84 -7.66
N LYS A 315 -1.44 -20.62 -8.68
CA LYS A 315 -1.00 -20.01 -9.94
C LYS A 315 -0.65 -18.54 -9.76
N ALA A 316 -1.45 -17.80 -8.97
CA ALA A 316 -1.18 -16.43 -8.61
C ALA A 316 0.13 -16.31 -7.81
N TYR A 317 0.31 -17.18 -6.80
CA TYR A 317 1.54 -17.26 -6.01
C TYR A 317 2.78 -17.50 -6.89
N CYS A 318 2.73 -18.51 -7.77
CA CYS A 318 3.85 -18.81 -8.67
C CYS A 318 4.19 -17.64 -9.60
N ALA A 319 3.19 -16.93 -10.11
CA ALA A 319 3.40 -15.76 -10.97
C ALA A 319 4.00 -14.58 -10.19
N TRP A 320 3.49 -14.31 -8.99
CA TRP A 320 4.01 -13.27 -8.10
C TRP A 320 5.46 -13.53 -7.68
N ARG A 321 5.80 -14.76 -7.24
CA ARG A 321 7.20 -15.12 -6.91
C ARG A 321 8.13 -14.97 -8.12
N THR A 322 7.64 -15.28 -9.32
CA THR A 322 8.40 -15.05 -10.55
C THR A 322 8.59 -13.55 -10.84
N ALA A 323 7.60 -12.70 -10.52
CA ALA A 323 7.72 -11.25 -10.63
C ALA A 323 8.81 -10.70 -9.69
N ASN A 324 8.75 -11.07 -8.41
CA ASN A 324 9.74 -10.71 -7.38
C ASN A 324 11.16 -11.08 -7.82
N ALA A 325 11.35 -12.32 -8.27
CA ALA A 325 12.65 -12.83 -8.69
C ALA A 325 13.32 -11.98 -9.78
N ASN A 326 12.53 -11.30 -10.61
CA ASN A 326 12.98 -10.55 -11.78
C ASN A 326 12.92 -9.03 -11.60
N GLY A 327 12.73 -8.56 -10.37
CA GLY A 327 12.73 -7.14 -10.01
C GLY A 327 11.57 -6.35 -10.61
N ILE A 328 10.40 -6.99 -10.75
CA ILE A 328 9.16 -6.33 -11.15
C ILE A 328 8.45 -5.83 -9.89
N PRO A 329 8.20 -4.52 -9.74
CA PRO A 329 7.35 -4.01 -8.66
C PRO A 329 5.98 -4.70 -8.69
N CYS A 330 5.59 -5.35 -7.60
CA CYS A 330 4.33 -6.09 -7.53
C CYS A 330 3.76 -6.19 -6.11
N VAL A 331 2.46 -6.46 -6.03
CA VAL A 331 1.69 -6.55 -4.78
C VAL A 331 0.80 -7.78 -4.82
N TYR A 332 0.91 -8.65 -3.83
CA TYR A 332 0.15 -9.90 -3.75
C TYR A 332 -1.05 -9.74 -2.83
N PHE A 333 -2.24 -10.00 -3.36
CA PHE A 333 -3.51 -9.93 -2.65
C PHE A 333 -4.02 -11.34 -2.43
N SER A 334 -4.30 -11.69 -1.18
CA SER A 334 -4.88 -12.99 -0.85
C SER A 334 -5.99 -12.86 0.17
N TYR A 335 -6.87 -13.84 0.17
CA TYR A 335 -7.93 -13.99 1.15
C TYR A 335 -8.17 -15.48 1.41
N LYS A 336 -8.45 -15.80 2.67
CA LYS A 336 -8.94 -17.11 3.08
C LYS A 336 -9.95 -16.92 4.21
N SER A 337 -11.09 -17.60 4.10
CA SER A 337 -12.14 -17.57 5.12
C SER A 337 -11.61 -18.11 6.45
N LYS A 338 -11.78 -17.33 7.52
CA LYS A 338 -11.45 -17.76 8.88
C LYS A 338 -12.45 -18.77 9.45
N THR A 339 -13.65 -18.87 8.86
CA THR A 339 -14.75 -19.71 9.37
C THR A 339 -15.04 -20.94 8.52
N ASP A 340 -14.64 -20.94 7.25
CA ASP A 340 -14.72 -22.13 6.40
C ASP A 340 -13.36 -22.81 6.37
N SER A 341 -13.20 -23.85 7.20
CA SER A 341 -11.97 -24.64 7.27
C SER A 341 -11.63 -25.38 5.97
N LYS A 342 -12.58 -25.47 5.04
CA LYS A 342 -12.40 -26.07 3.70
C LYS A 342 -12.11 -25.02 2.62
N ASP A 343 -12.08 -23.74 2.95
CA ASP A 343 -11.66 -22.70 2.00
C ASP A 343 -10.15 -22.79 1.78
N ILE A 344 -9.74 -23.03 0.54
CA ILE A 344 -8.32 -23.05 0.16
C ILE A 344 -7.75 -21.65 -0.10
N GLY A 345 -8.61 -20.63 -0.08
CA GLY A 345 -8.26 -19.24 -0.35
C GLY A 345 -8.28 -18.86 -1.84
N THR A 346 -8.28 -17.56 -2.07
CA THR A 346 -8.18 -16.94 -3.40
C THR A 346 -7.09 -15.88 -3.38
N ALA A 347 -6.42 -15.70 -4.50
CA ALA A 347 -5.38 -14.68 -4.62
C ALA A 347 -5.27 -14.14 -6.05
N TRP A 348 -4.71 -12.95 -6.12
CA TRP A 348 -4.40 -12.21 -7.33
C TRP A 348 -3.22 -11.29 -7.04
N PHE A 349 -2.60 -10.72 -8.06
CA PHE A 349 -1.53 -9.76 -7.82
C PHE A 349 -1.60 -8.58 -8.80
N ALA A 350 -1.14 -7.44 -8.31
CA ALA A 350 -0.87 -6.27 -9.12
C ALA A 350 0.61 -6.23 -9.47
N TYR A 351 0.95 -5.68 -10.63
CA TYR A 351 2.34 -5.48 -11.04
C TYR A 351 2.50 -4.30 -11.97
N MET A 352 3.72 -3.75 -12.02
CA MET A 352 4.10 -2.71 -12.95
C MET A 352 4.42 -3.30 -14.32
N ALA A 353 3.58 -3.02 -15.32
CA ALA A 353 3.76 -3.54 -16.68
C ALA A 353 4.76 -2.71 -17.50
N ARG A 354 4.84 -1.41 -17.23
CA ARG A 354 5.81 -0.44 -17.75
C ARG A 354 5.79 0.82 -16.88
N ALA A 355 6.67 1.77 -17.14
CA ALA A 355 6.73 3.10 -16.50
C ALA A 355 5.33 3.68 -16.21
N GLY A 356 4.96 3.78 -14.92
CA GLY A 356 3.70 4.38 -14.46
C GLY A 356 2.42 3.62 -14.82
N VAL A 357 2.52 2.40 -15.36
CA VAL A 357 1.36 1.59 -15.76
C VAL A 357 1.32 0.31 -14.96
N TRP A 358 0.36 0.26 -14.04
CA TRP A 358 0.09 -0.90 -13.20
C TRP A 358 -1.10 -1.69 -13.74
N LYS A 359 -0.99 -3.01 -13.65
CA LYS A 359 -2.08 -3.96 -13.88
C LYS A 359 -2.47 -4.50 -12.52
N TYR A 360 -3.75 -4.49 -12.20
CA TYR A 360 -4.21 -4.87 -10.86
C TYR A 360 -4.81 -6.26 -10.84
N ASP A 361 -5.30 -6.79 -11.95
CA ASP A 361 -6.26 -7.89 -12.04
C ASP A 361 -5.68 -9.27 -12.36
N VAL A 362 -4.37 -9.50 -12.19
CA VAL A 362 -3.76 -10.75 -12.63
C VAL A 362 -4.16 -11.91 -11.73
N GLY A 363 -4.88 -12.87 -12.30
CA GLY A 363 -5.42 -14.01 -11.56
C GLY A 363 -6.67 -13.69 -10.75
N LYS A 364 -7.22 -12.47 -10.85
CA LYS A 364 -8.41 -12.06 -10.11
C LYS A 364 -9.61 -12.91 -10.50
N ASP A 365 -10.21 -13.54 -9.51
CA ASP A 365 -11.55 -14.10 -9.66
C ASP A 365 -12.56 -12.96 -9.79
N GLN A 366 -13.22 -12.85 -10.95
CA GLN A 366 -14.22 -11.81 -11.21
C GLN A 366 -15.51 -12.01 -10.39
N SER A 367 -15.72 -13.21 -9.84
CA SER A 367 -16.86 -13.51 -8.99
C SER A 367 -16.60 -13.19 -7.51
N ALA A 368 -15.33 -13.02 -7.11
CA ALA A 368 -14.97 -12.65 -5.75
C ALA A 368 -15.26 -11.16 -5.49
N SER A 369 -16.06 -10.87 -4.47
CA SER A 369 -16.37 -9.48 -4.10
C SER A 369 -15.09 -8.76 -3.63
N ALA A 370 -14.86 -7.54 -4.12
CA ALA A 370 -13.73 -6.71 -3.71
C ALA A 370 -13.72 -6.43 -2.19
N SER A 371 -14.90 -6.50 -1.56
CA SER A 371 -15.14 -6.31 -0.13
C SER A 371 -14.57 -7.40 0.78
N VAL A 372 -14.05 -8.49 0.21
CA VAL A 372 -13.65 -9.70 0.95
C VAL A 372 -12.14 -9.74 1.22
N PHE A 373 -11.32 -9.00 0.46
CA PHE A 373 -9.87 -9.13 0.55
C PHE A 373 -9.28 -8.33 1.71
N ASP A 374 -8.52 -9.01 2.56
CA ASP A 374 -7.55 -8.35 3.43
C ASP A 374 -6.56 -7.58 2.54
N ARG A 375 -6.30 -6.33 2.91
CA ARG A 375 -5.38 -5.48 2.15
C ARG A 375 -3.95 -5.91 2.45
N PRO A 376 -3.13 -6.19 1.42
CA PRO A 376 -1.73 -6.52 1.61
C PRO A 376 -1.03 -5.45 2.41
N VAL A 377 -0.05 -5.87 3.20
CA VAL A 377 0.75 -4.95 4.00
C VAL A 377 1.77 -4.25 3.09
N ASN A 378 1.89 -2.92 3.23
CA ASN A 378 2.96 -2.16 2.60
C ASN A 378 4.30 -2.51 3.29
N PRO A 379 5.32 -2.97 2.54
CA PRO A 379 6.57 -3.44 3.12
C PRO A 379 7.42 -2.33 3.75
N GLN A 380 7.14 -1.05 3.49
CA GLN A 380 7.79 0.06 4.18
C GLN A 380 7.15 0.34 5.54
N THR A 381 5.82 0.33 5.63
CA THR A 381 5.11 0.83 6.83
C THR A 381 4.55 -0.26 7.73
N TRP A 382 4.54 -1.50 7.25
CA TRP A 382 3.86 -2.63 7.88
C TRP A 382 2.36 -2.40 8.17
N LYS A 383 1.74 -1.46 7.45
CA LYS A 383 0.29 -1.18 7.49
C LYS A 383 -0.42 -1.71 6.25
N PRO A 384 -1.73 -2.01 6.33
CA PRO A 384 -2.53 -2.33 5.15
C PRO A 384 -2.41 -1.23 4.09
N ILE A 385 -2.14 -1.63 2.85
CA ILE A 385 -1.94 -0.71 1.74
C ILE A 385 -3.18 0.13 1.46
N GLN A 386 -3.01 1.43 1.22
CA GLN A 386 -4.09 2.31 0.77
C GLN A 386 -4.13 2.35 -0.76
N MET A 387 -5.33 2.53 -1.32
CA MET A 387 -5.46 2.74 -2.77
C MET A 387 -4.70 4.01 -3.21
N PHE A 388 -4.63 5.00 -2.33
CA PHE A 388 -3.81 6.19 -2.54
C PHE A 388 -2.34 5.84 -2.80
N ASP A 389 -1.74 4.96 -1.99
CA ASP A 389 -0.33 4.56 -2.11
C ASP A 389 -0.03 3.96 -3.49
N LEU A 390 -0.86 3.00 -3.91
CA LEU A 390 -0.76 2.36 -5.24
C LEU A 390 -0.89 3.36 -6.38
N ARG A 391 -1.84 4.29 -6.26
CA ARG A 391 -2.06 5.32 -7.29
C ARG A 391 -0.93 6.34 -7.34
N MET A 392 -0.25 6.61 -6.23
CA MET A 392 0.94 7.47 -6.24
C MET A 392 2.11 6.79 -6.98
N LEU A 393 2.25 5.46 -6.91
CA LEU A 393 3.23 4.72 -7.71
C LEU A 393 2.98 4.84 -9.22
N GLU A 394 1.72 4.81 -9.67
CA GLU A 394 1.39 5.03 -11.08
C GLU A 394 1.84 6.41 -11.58
N ARG A 395 1.73 7.41 -10.71
CA ARG A 395 1.99 8.81 -11.06
C ARG A 395 3.47 9.12 -11.16
N ARG A 396 4.32 8.42 -10.39
CA ARG A 396 5.77 8.60 -10.35
C ARG A 396 6.15 10.08 -10.22
N HIS A 397 5.52 10.80 -9.28
CA HIS A 397 5.70 12.25 -9.15
C HIS A 397 7.17 12.68 -9.02
N MET A 398 8.01 11.82 -8.42
CA MET A 398 9.47 12.05 -8.27
C MET A 398 10.25 11.91 -9.58
N ALA A 399 9.71 11.23 -10.59
CA ALA A 399 10.34 11.08 -11.90
C ALA A 399 10.13 12.28 -12.82
N TYR A 400 9.29 13.26 -12.44
CA TYR A 400 8.93 14.39 -13.28
C TYR A 400 9.15 15.73 -12.58
N LYS A 401 9.54 16.74 -13.37
CA LYS A 401 9.84 18.09 -12.88
C LYS A 401 8.68 18.67 -12.05
N GLN A 402 7.44 18.53 -12.49
CA GLN A 402 6.28 19.10 -11.79
C GLN A 402 6.12 18.55 -10.36
N GLY A 403 6.32 17.23 -10.18
CA GLY A 403 6.23 16.62 -8.85
C GLY A 403 7.38 17.07 -7.95
N ILE A 404 8.60 17.13 -8.49
CA ILE A 404 9.76 17.69 -7.78
C ILE A 404 9.50 19.12 -7.31
N TYR A 405 9.09 20.02 -8.21
CA TYR A 405 8.84 21.42 -7.84
C TYR A 405 7.65 21.56 -6.88
N SER A 406 6.66 20.68 -6.93
CA SER A 406 5.60 20.64 -5.92
C SER A 406 6.18 20.44 -4.51
N LEU A 407 7.13 19.51 -4.36
CA LEU A 407 7.77 19.22 -3.07
C LEU A 407 8.74 20.34 -2.67
N VAL A 408 9.52 20.89 -3.60
CA VAL A 408 10.37 22.06 -3.34
C VAL A 408 9.55 23.24 -2.82
N PHE A 409 8.44 23.59 -3.50
CA PHE A 409 7.57 24.68 -3.05
C PHE A 409 6.94 24.38 -1.69
N LEU A 410 6.63 23.12 -1.39
CA LEU A 410 6.20 22.71 -0.05
C LEU A 410 7.30 22.97 1.00
N ARG A 411 8.56 22.57 0.75
CA ARG A 411 9.66 22.81 1.69
C ARG A 411 9.98 24.29 1.89
N ILE A 412 9.93 25.09 0.82
CA ILE A 412 10.05 26.55 0.92
C ILE A 412 8.91 27.11 1.77
N SER A 413 7.67 26.63 1.58
CA SER A 413 6.54 27.04 2.40
C SER A 413 6.73 26.69 3.89
N GLU A 414 7.21 25.50 4.21
CA GLU A 414 7.50 25.08 5.58
C GLU A 414 8.60 25.93 6.24
N MET A 415 9.66 26.25 5.48
CA MET A 415 10.72 27.17 5.92
C MET A 415 10.15 28.56 6.25
N LEU A 416 9.34 29.12 5.35
CA LEU A 416 8.69 30.44 5.54
C LEU A 416 7.70 30.44 6.70
N TYR A 417 7.00 29.33 6.92
CA TYR A 417 6.11 29.19 8.07
C TYR A 417 6.90 29.24 9.38
N LYS A 418 8.04 28.55 9.44
CA LYS A 418 8.92 28.54 10.63
C LYS A 418 9.53 29.92 10.90
N SER A 419 9.84 30.70 9.87
CA SER A 419 10.36 32.07 10.02
C SER A 419 9.27 33.12 10.31
N GLY A 420 8.00 32.73 10.33
CA GLY A 420 6.86 33.61 10.61
C GLY A 420 6.30 34.37 9.40
N ASP A 421 6.84 34.16 8.20
CA ASP A 421 6.28 34.71 6.95
C ASP A 421 5.13 33.83 6.44
N TYR A 422 3.99 33.91 7.14
CA TYR A 422 2.83 33.09 6.86
C TYR A 422 2.17 33.42 5.50
N ASN A 423 2.28 34.65 5.01
CA ASN A 423 1.69 35.03 3.72
C ASN A 423 2.47 34.40 2.56
N SER A 424 3.79 34.52 2.56
CA SER A 424 4.63 33.88 1.55
C SER A 424 4.57 32.36 1.68
N SER A 425 4.51 31.83 2.91
CA SER A 425 4.25 30.40 3.13
C SER A 425 2.97 29.94 2.42
N ALA A 426 1.84 30.64 2.62
CA ALA A 426 0.59 30.28 1.95
C ALA A 426 0.72 30.36 0.41
N TYR A 427 1.43 31.36 -0.12
CA TYR A 427 1.68 31.49 -1.55
C TYR A 427 2.45 30.29 -2.13
N PHE A 428 3.51 29.83 -1.47
CA PHE A 428 4.29 28.68 -1.94
C PHE A 428 3.55 27.35 -1.74
N ALA A 429 2.77 27.18 -0.67
CA ALA A 429 1.90 26.02 -0.54
C ALA A 429 0.81 25.97 -1.64
N ASP A 430 0.28 27.12 -2.05
CA ASP A 430 -0.65 27.20 -3.18
C ASP A 430 0.02 26.85 -4.52
N LYS A 431 1.27 27.28 -4.74
CA LYS A 431 2.08 26.82 -5.88
C LYS A 431 2.31 25.31 -5.85
N ALA A 432 2.65 24.75 -4.69
CA ALA A 432 2.93 23.34 -4.52
C ALA A 432 1.73 22.47 -4.94
N LYS A 433 0.52 22.78 -4.44
CA LYS A 433 -0.70 22.03 -4.80
C LYS A 433 -1.15 22.28 -6.25
N LYS A 434 -0.84 23.45 -6.84
CA LYS A 434 -1.10 23.70 -8.28
C LYS A 434 -0.17 22.90 -9.18
N ALA A 435 1.10 22.74 -8.78
CA ALA A 435 2.08 21.92 -9.50
C ALA A 435 1.75 20.43 -9.43
N ASN A 436 1.26 19.96 -8.26
CA ASN A 436 0.74 18.61 -8.09
C ASN A 436 -0.53 18.61 -7.21
N PRO A 437 -1.73 18.48 -7.80
CA PRO A 437 -2.98 18.42 -7.05
C PRO A 437 -3.10 17.23 -6.08
N GLU A 438 -2.26 16.20 -6.23
CA GLU A 438 -2.24 15.02 -5.36
C GLU A 438 -1.29 15.20 -4.16
N ASN A 439 -0.58 16.34 -4.06
CA ASN A 439 0.23 16.70 -2.90
C ASN A 439 -0.65 17.20 -1.76
N TRP A 440 -1.22 16.27 -0.98
CA TRP A 440 -2.13 16.59 0.13
C TRP A 440 -1.47 17.43 1.23
N LYS A 441 -0.15 17.24 1.47
CA LYS A 441 0.61 18.00 2.47
C LYS A 441 0.58 19.50 2.15
N ALA A 442 0.63 19.86 0.86
CA ALA A 442 0.52 21.26 0.42
C ALA A 442 -0.86 21.90 0.72
N TYR A 443 -1.95 21.13 0.70
CA TYR A 443 -3.26 21.64 1.11
C TYR A 443 -3.28 21.97 2.61
N VAL A 444 -2.76 21.05 3.44
CA VAL A 444 -2.68 21.23 4.89
C VAL A 444 -1.79 22.42 5.24
N GLN A 445 -0.60 22.50 4.64
CA GLN A 445 0.35 23.59 4.85
C GLN A 445 -0.24 24.95 4.44
N TYR A 446 -0.98 25.00 3.32
CA TYR A 446 -1.68 26.20 2.89
C TYR A 446 -2.70 26.66 3.94
N ILE A 447 -3.52 25.74 4.46
CA ILE A 447 -4.54 26.05 5.47
C ILE A 447 -3.89 26.52 6.78
N MET A 448 -2.83 25.83 7.23
CA MET A 448 -2.07 26.22 8.43
C MET A 448 -1.48 27.63 8.30
N ALA A 449 -0.89 27.95 7.15
CA ALA A 449 -0.31 29.25 6.88
C ALA A 449 -1.39 30.36 6.85
N ARG A 450 -2.52 30.13 6.18
CA ARG A 450 -3.66 31.06 6.18
C ARG A 450 -4.22 31.29 7.58
N ALA A 451 -4.33 30.25 8.40
CA ALA A 451 -4.80 30.37 9.77
C ALA A 451 -3.88 31.27 10.61
N ARG A 452 -2.55 31.10 10.50
CA ARG A 452 -1.58 31.96 11.19
C ARG A 452 -1.54 33.39 10.64
N PHE A 453 -1.82 33.58 9.36
CA PHE A 453 -1.96 34.90 8.75
C PHE A 453 -3.23 35.65 9.17
N GLY A 454 -4.16 35.01 9.89
CA GLY A 454 -5.40 35.63 10.36
C GLY A 454 -6.59 35.47 9.43
N ALA A 455 -6.59 34.44 8.57
CA ALA A 455 -7.76 34.08 7.77
C ALA A 455 -8.98 33.80 8.66
N SER A 456 -10.15 34.22 8.19
CA SER A 456 -11.40 34.04 8.93
C SER A 456 -11.79 32.56 9.02
N THR A 457 -12.54 32.20 10.07
CA THR A 457 -13.12 30.86 10.22
C THR A 457 -13.87 30.37 8.97
N PRO A 458 -14.78 31.15 8.35
CA PRO A 458 -15.44 30.73 7.11
C PRO A 458 -14.49 30.48 5.94
N GLU A 459 -13.41 31.25 5.82
CA GLU A 459 -12.38 31.05 4.80
C GLU A 459 -11.64 29.72 5.02
N LEU A 460 -11.21 29.45 6.26
CA LEU A 460 -10.54 28.19 6.61
C LEU A 460 -11.44 26.98 6.37
N ASP A 461 -12.73 27.08 6.72
CA ASP A 461 -13.72 26.04 6.47
C ASP A 461 -13.89 25.77 4.97
N SER A 462 -13.91 26.82 4.15
CA SER A 462 -13.94 26.69 2.70
C SER A 462 -12.72 25.96 2.16
N HIS A 463 -11.53 26.24 2.70
CA HIS A 463 -10.29 25.59 2.29
C HIS A 463 -10.24 24.11 2.70
N TRP A 464 -10.68 23.77 3.91
CA TRP A 464 -10.82 22.37 4.33
C TRP A 464 -11.80 21.59 3.45
N ARG A 465 -12.94 22.21 3.07
CA ARG A 465 -13.89 21.58 2.15
C ARG A 465 -13.28 21.29 0.79
N LYS A 466 -12.60 22.28 0.20
CA LYS A 466 -11.87 22.10 -1.06
C LYS A 466 -10.78 21.03 -0.96
N ALA A 467 -10.13 20.92 0.19
CA ALA A 467 -9.09 19.91 0.42
C ALA A 467 -9.66 18.50 0.39
N TYR A 468 -10.65 18.15 1.24
CA TYR A 468 -11.17 16.77 1.20
C TYR A 468 -11.87 16.46 -0.13
N GLU A 469 -12.53 17.46 -0.76
CA GLU A 469 -13.17 17.29 -2.08
C GLU A 469 -12.16 16.91 -3.17
N ALA A 470 -10.96 17.50 -3.16
CA ALA A 470 -9.90 17.17 -4.11
C ALA A 470 -9.42 15.71 -3.99
N PHE A 471 -9.57 15.12 -2.81
CA PHE A 471 -9.13 13.76 -2.50
C PHE A 471 -10.28 12.74 -2.41
N ARG A 472 -11.53 13.10 -2.75
CA ARG A 472 -12.68 12.15 -2.73
C ARG A 472 -12.49 10.92 -3.61
N LYS A 473 -11.68 11.00 -4.68
CA LYS A 473 -11.30 9.83 -5.49
C LYS A 473 -10.39 8.83 -4.76
N TYR A 474 -9.90 9.19 -3.58
CA TYR A 474 -9.04 8.40 -2.69
C TYR A 474 -9.70 8.35 -1.29
N PRO A 475 -10.67 7.45 -1.07
CA PRO A 475 -11.50 7.42 0.13
C PRO A 475 -10.72 7.51 1.44
N GLU A 476 -9.63 6.77 1.57
CA GLU A 476 -8.77 6.74 2.76
C GLU A 476 -8.15 8.12 3.03
N LYS A 477 -7.54 8.73 2.00
CA LYS A 477 -6.89 10.05 2.12
C LYS A 477 -7.92 11.16 2.32
N CYS A 478 -9.11 11.04 1.72
CA CYS A 478 -10.24 11.94 1.97
C CYS A 478 -10.61 11.93 3.46
N VAL A 479 -10.74 10.74 4.05
CA VAL A 479 -11.09 10.58 5.46
C VAL A 479 -9.98 11.11 6.38
N ASP A 480 -8.70 10.90 6.06
CA ASP A 480 -7.58 11.51 6.82
C ASP A 480 -7.74 13.04 6.89
N ILE A 481 -8.02 13.69 5.75
CA ILE A 481 -8.20 15.15 5.67
C ILE A 481 -9.47 15.59 6.41
N ILE A 482 -10.56 14.83 6.32
CA ILE A 482 -11.76 15.09 7.12
C ILE A 482 -11.43 14.99 8.62
N GLY A 483 -10.66 14.00 9.05
CA GLY A 483 -10.20 13.86 10.44
C GLY A 483 -9.45 15.09 10.93
N MET A 484 -8.52 15.61 10.13
CA MET A 484 -7.82 16.86 10.43
C MET A 484 -8.79 18.04 10.56
N TYR A 485 -9.76 18.16 9.63
CA TYR A 485 -10.76 19.21 9.69
C TYR A 485 -11.65 19.08 10.92
N ARG A 486 -12.10 17.87 11.26
CA ARG A 486 -12.88 17.57 12.46
C ARG A 486 -12.14 17.98 13.73
N ALA A 487 -10.83 17.71 13.82
CA ALA A 487 -10.02 18.14 14.96
C ALA A 487 -10.07 19.68 15.15
N THR A 488 -10.10 20.45 14.05
CA THR A 488 -10.29 21.92 14.13
C THR A 488 -11.72 22.33 14.50
N LEU A 489 -12.72 21.49 14.20
CA LEU A 489 -14.13 21.74 14.52
C LEU A 489 -14.50 21.32 15.94
N ALA A 490 -13.75 20.39 16.55
CA ALA A 490 -14.09 19.75 17.82
C ALA A 490 -14.47 20.75 18.93
N ARG A 491 -13.74 21.87 19.06
CA ARG A 491 -14.01 22.89 20.09
C ARG A 491 -15.09 23.90 19.73
N ARG A 492 -15.38 24.09 18.43
CA ARG A 492 -16.25 25.20 17.94
C ARG A 492 -17.59 24.73 17.41
N ASN A 493 -17.62 23.59 16.72
CA ASN A 493 -18.80 23.02 16.10
C ASN A 493 -18.62 21.49 15.86
N PRO A 494 -18.59 20.69 16.93
CA PRO A 494 -18.38 19.23 16.83
C PRO A 494 -19.49 18.54 16.02
N LYS A 495 -20.72 19.06 16.07
CA LYS A 495 -21.86 18.53 15.30
C LYS A 495 -21.65 18.61 13.79
N GLU A 496 -21.08 19.71 13.30
CA GLU A 496 -20.74 19.84 11.87
C GLU A 496 -19.65 18.85 11.46
N GLY A 497 -18.65 18.65 12.33
CA GLY A 497 -17.59 17.65 12.10
C GLY A 497 -18.16 16.24 11.92
N ALA A 498 -19.04 15.81 12.84
CA ALA A 498 -19.73 14.53 12.76
C ALA A 498 -20.60 14.41 11.50
N ARG A 499 -21.34 15.48 11.15
CA ARG A 499 -22.19 15.51 9.95
C ARG A 499 -21.40 15.29 8.66
N ILE A 500 -20.24 15.95 8.52
CA ILE A 500 -19.37 15.79 7.34
C ILE A 500 -18.83 14.36 7.26
N PHE A 501 -18.38 13.82 8.40
CA PHE A 501 -17.84 12.46 8.50
C PHE A 501 -18.86 11.40 8.07
N ILE A 502 -20.06 11.43 8.65
CA ILE A 502 -21.14 10.49 8.31
C ILE A 502 -21.60 10.66 6.86
N ALA A 503 -21.64 11.90 6.35
CA ALA A 503 -21.99 12.15 4.96
C ALA A 503 -21.00 11.50 3.98
N GLU A 504 -19.70 11.55 4.29
CA GLU A 504 -18.67 10.90 3.46
C GLU A 504 -18.74 9.37 3.58
N MET A 505 -18.96 8.83 4.79
CA MET A 505 -19.22 7.40 4.98
C MET A 505 -20.36 6.91 4.07
N ARG A 506 -21.48 7.64 4.06
CA ARG A 506 -22.64 7.33 3.21
C ARG A 506 -22.31 7.37 1.72
N ASN A 507 -21.38 8.22 1.29
CA ASN A 507 -20.95 8.27 -0.11
C ASN A 507 -20.14 7.02 -0.48
N ILE A 508 -19.17 6.64 0.36
CA ILE A 508 -18.29 5.50 0.09
C ILE A 508 -19.07 4.19 0.15
N VAL A 509 -20.02 4.05 1.07
CA VAL A 509 -20.88 2.86 1.20
C VAL A 509 -21.64 2.55 -0.08
N LYS A 510 -22.05 3.55 -0.85
CA LYS A 510 -22.77 3.31 -2.11
C LYS A 510 -21.92 2.59 -3.14
N SER A 511 -20.61 2.81 -3.13
CA SER A 511 -19.66 2.17 -4.05
C SER A 511 -18.98 0.93 -3.47
N ASP A 512 -18.62 0.98 -2.18
CA ASP A 512 -17.88 -0.07 -1.48
C ASP A 512 -18.23 -0.06 0.02
N PRO A 513 -19.30 -0.77 0.42
CA PRO A 513 -19.75 -0.86 1.81
C PRO A 513 -18.68 -1.37 2.79
N ALA A 514 -17.88 -2.36 2.40
CA ALA A 514 -16.90 -2.95 3.30
C ALA A 514 -15.71 -2.03 3.53
N LEU A 515 -15.23 -1.37 2.47
CA LEU A 515 -14.19 -0.37 2.58
C LEU A 515 -14.62 0.77 3.51
N ALA A 516 -15.87 1.22 3.39
CA ALA A 516 -16.38 2.27 4.28
C ALA A 516 -16.38 1.84 5.75
N VAL A 517 -16.83 0.63 6.06
CA VAL A 517 -16.79 0.15 7.46
C VAL A 517 -15.36 0.08 7.96
N GLN A 518 -14.41 -0.41 7.14
CA GLN A 518 -13.01 -0.49 7.50
C GLN A 518 -12.40 0.89 7.80
N ILE A 519 -12.50 1.85 6.87
CA ILE A 519 -11.87 3.17 7.01
C ILE A 519 -12.42 3.96 8.20
N PHE A 520 -13.73 3.85 8.46
CA PHE A 520 -14.38 4.68 9.47
C PHE A 520 -14.36 4.07 10.87
N SER A 521 -14.12 2.77 11.00
CA SER A 521 -14.21 2.03 12.26
C SER A 521 -13.32 2.58 13.37
N ASP A 522 -12.04 2.82 13.09
CA ASP A 522 -11.08 3.31 14.10
C ASP A 522 -11.47 4.69 14.66
N GLU A 523 -11.93 5.58 13.79
CA GLU A 523 -12.33 6.93 14.19
C GLU A 523 -13.68 6.92 14.91
N LEU A 524 -14.63 6.07 14.49
CA LEU A 524 -15.88 5.84 15.21
C LEU A 524 -15.64 5.30 16.62
N LYS A 525 -14.68 4.38 16.78
CA LYS A 525 -14.30 3.85 18.09
C LYS A 525 -13.80 4.97 19.01
N LYS A 526 -12.96 5.88 18.51
CA LYS A 526 -12.51 7.06 19.26
C LYS A 526 -13.66 8.01 19.58
N ASP A 527 -14.54 8.27 18.61
CA ASP A 527 -15.71 9.13 18.79
C ASP A 527 -16.62 8.58 19.90
N PHE A 528 -16.89 7.27 19.92
CA PHE A 528 -17.69 6.65 20.98
C PHE A 528 -17.01 6.73 22.34
N ALA A 529 -15.70 6.49 22.40
CA ALA A 529 -14.94 6.58 23.65
C ALA A 529 -14.86 8.01 24.22
N ALA A 530 -14.96 9.03 23.36
CA ALA A 530 -14.90 10.44 23.74
C ALA A 530 -16.26 11.05 24.13
N LEU A 531 -17.37 10.33 23.92
CA LEU A 531 -18.71 10.80 24.28
C LEU A 531 -19.06 10.35 25.69
N ASP A 532 -19.33 11.33 26.58
CA ASP A 532 -19.65 11.04 27.99
C ASP A 532 -21.11 10.60 28.20
N SER A 533 -22.00 10.87 27.23
CA SER A 533 -23.44 10.69 27.37
C SER A 533 -24.01 9.66 26.40
N LYS A 534 -24.73 8.69 26.95
CA LYS A 534 -25.52 7.71 26.19
C LYS A 534 -26.53 8.36 25.25
N ASN A 535 -27.00 9.56 25.58
CA ASN A 535 -27.96 10.31 24.75
C ASN A 535 -27.32 10.83 23.46
N ASP A 536 -25.99 10.89 23.38
CA ASP A 536 -25.25 11.27 22.18
C ASP A 536 -24.70 10.04 21.43
N ILE A 537 -24.28 9.00 22.17
CA ILE A 537 -23.74 7.76 21.59
C ILE A 537 -24.79 7.02 20.76
N PHE A 538 -25.97 6.73 21.31
CA PHE A 538 -26.94 5.86 20.63
C PHE A 538 -27.53 6.45 19.34
N PRO A 539 -27.87 7.75 19.25
CA PRO A 539 -28.31 8.34 17.99
C PRO A 539 -27.24 8.27 16.89
N LEU A 540 -25.98 8.60 17.22
CA LEU A 540 -24.87 8.51 16.28
C LEU A 540 -24.66 7.06 15.82
N TYR A 541 -24.60 6.13 16.78
CA TYR A 541 -24.43 4.71 16.49
C TYR A 541 -25.57 4.15 15.64
N ALA A 542 -26.83 4.52 15.91
CA ALA A 542 -27.97 4.10 15.09
C ALA A 542 -27.89 4.64 13.64
N GLU A 543 -27.39 5.86 13.44
CA GLU A 543 -27.14 6.39 12.10
C GLU A 543 -26.01 5.64 11.38
N VAL A 544 -24.90 5.39 12.07
CA VAL A 544 -23.76 4.61 11.55
C VAL A 544 -24.20 3.21 11.17
N MET A 545 -24.96 2.52 12.03
CA MET A 545 -25.42 1.16 11.77
C MET A 545 -26.39 1.06 10.60
N ARG A 546 -27.28 2.05 10.43
CA ARG A 546 -28.16 2.14 9.26
C ARG A 546 -27.37 2.31 7.96
N VAL A 547 -26.20 2.94 8.02
CA VAL A 547 -25.31 3.10 6.87
C VAL A 547 -24.49 1.81 6.63
N ALA A 548 -24.03 1.14 7.68
CA ALA A 548 -23.19 -0.06 7.60
C ALA A 548 -23.97 -1.38 7.38
N SER A 549 -25.29 -1.38 7.46
CA SER A 549 -26.14 -2.60 7.49
C SER A 549 -26.03 -3.49 6.26
N ALA A 550 -25.51 -2.98 5.14
CA ALA A 550 -25.26 -3.77 3.93
C ALA A 550 -24.17 -4.85 4.10
N GLN A 551 -23.35 -4.77 5.15
CA GLN A 551 -22.29 -5.73 5.47
C GLN A 551 -22.37 -6.12 6.96
N PRO A 552 -23.36 -6.93 7.35
CA PRO A 552 -23.69 -7.19 8.75
C PRO A 552 -22.52 -7.81 9.54
N ASP A 553 -21.78 -8.74 8.92
CA ASP A 553 -20.63 -9.40 9.54
C ASP A 553 -19.52 -8.40 9.89
N ILE A 554 -19.12 -7.56 8.92
CA ILE A 554 -18.05 -6.58 9.09
C ILE A 554 -18.50 -5.46 10.04
N ALA A 555 -19.75 -5.01 9.94
CA ALA A 555 -20.31 -4.00 10.82
C ALA A 555 -20.37 -4.47 12.29
N TYR A 556 -20.64 -5.76 12.53
CA TYR A 556 -20.57 -6.32 13.87
C TYR A 556 -19.14 -6.27 14.40
N GLU A 557 -18.20 -6.88 13.69
CA GLU A 557 -16.80 -7.02 14.11
C GLU A 557 -16.11 -5.66 14.33
N LYS A 558 -16.33 -4.71 13.44
CA LYS A 558 -15.59 -3.44 13.42
C LYS A 558 -16.28 -2.28 14.14
N ILE A 559 -17.59 -2.35 14.39
CA ILE A 559 -18.35 -1.22 14.97
C ILE A 559 -19.15 -1.67 16.20
N ALA A 560 -20.03 -2.67 16.06
CA ALA A 560 -20.93 -3.06 17.14
C ALA A 560 -20.18 -3.69 18.33
N GLU A 561 -19.30 -4.66 18.05
CA GLU A 561 -18.54 -5.36 19.09
C GLU A 561 -17.60 -4.41 19.86
N PRO A 562 -16.82 -3.52 19.22
CA PRO A 562 -16.03 -2.52 19.93
C PRO A 562 -16.86 -1.61 20.85
N LEU A 563 -18.05 -1.16 20.40
CA LEU A 563 -18.93 -0.34 21.24
C LEU A 563 -19.51 -1.12 22.42
N ILE A 564 -19.88 -2.39 22.21
CA ILE A 564 -20.27 -3.30 23.29
C ILE A 564 -19.14 -3.47 24.29
N GLY A 565 -17.90 -3.61 23.81
CA GLY A 565 -16.69 -3.67 24.64
C GLY A 565 -16.50 -2.41 25.49
N LEU A 566 -16.65 -1.21 24.91
CA LEU A 566 -16.58 0.06 25.65
C LEU A 566 -17.60 0.13 26.80
N PHE A 567 -18.85 -0.29 26.57
CA PHE A 567 -19.84 -0.36 27.65
C PHE A 567 -19.48 -1.42 28.70
N ALA A 568 -18.88 -2.54 28.29
CA ALA A 568 -18.44 -3.56 29.23
C ALA A 568 -17.31 -3.07 30.14
N GLU A 569 -16.34 -2.32 29.60
CA GLU A 569 -15.26 -1.66 30.36
C GLU A 569 -15.82 -0.66 31.39
N GLN A 570 -16.93 0.01 31.07
CA GLN A 570 -17.65 0.91 31.98
C GLN A 570 -18.62 0.18 32.93
N LEU A 571 -18.55 -1.16 32.97
CA LEU A 571 -19.45 -2.03 33.70
C LEU A 571 -20.94 -1.81 33.38
N ASP A 572 -21.27 -1.34 32.17
CA ASP A 572 -22.63 -0.94 31.78
C ASP A 572 -23.35 -2.01 30.95
N GLU A 573 -23.97 -2.96 31.65
CA GLU A 573 -24.74 -4.05 31.03
C GLU A 573 -25.89 -3.54 30.13
N ALA A 574 -26.60 -2.49 30.56
CA ALA A 574 -27.75 -1.97 29.83
C ALA A 574 -27.33 -1.31 28.51
N GLY A 575 -26.19 -0.61 28.51
CA GLY A 575 -25.62 -0.01 27.31
C GLY A 575 -25.19 -1.06 26.29
N ALA A 576 -24.48 -2.10 26.74
CA ALA A 576 -24.05 -3.22 25.91
C ALA A 576 -25.24 -3.92 25.23
N LYS A 577 -26.30 -4.25 25.98
CA LYS A 577 -27.52 -4.84 25.42
C LYS A 577 -28.22 -3.94 24.40
N LYS A 578 -28.29 -2.63 24.66
CA LYS A 578 -28.91 -1.67 23.76
C LYS A 578 -28.11 -1.50 22.46
N ALA A 579 -26.78 -1.49 22.53
CA ALA A 579 -25.93 -1.45 21.34
C ALA A 579 -26.13 -2.68 20.44
N PHE A 580 -26.23 -3.86 21.04
CA PHE A 580 -26.53 -5.09 20.29
C PHE A 580 -27.93 -5.07 19.67
N ALA A 581 -28.95 -4.62 20.40
CA ALA A 581 -30.32 -4.51 19.89
C ALA A 581 -30.44 -3.55 18.69
N ILE A 582 -29.71 -2.43 18.72
CA ILE A 582 -29.64 -1.49 17.58
C ILE A 582 -29.00 -2.17 16.37
N PHE A 583 -27.92 -2.93 16.57
CA PHE A 583 -27.27 -3.70 15.51
C PHE A 583 -28.25 -4.70 14.88
N GLU A 584 -28.88 -5.58 15.67
CA GLU A 584 -29.84 -6.57 15.16
C GLU A 584 -31.01 -5.94 14.41
N SER A 585 -31.50 -4.80 14.91
CA SER A 585 -32.57 -4.04 14.27
C SER A 585 -32.12 -3.49 12.91
N ALA A 586 -30.94 -2.89 12.84
CA ALA A 586 -30.40 -2.28 11.62
C ALA A 586 -30.08 -3.31 10.53
N THR A 587 -29.69 -4.54 10.91
CA THR A 587 -29.33 -5.61 9.96
C THR A 587 -30.49 -6.56 9.66
N ARG A 588 -31.72 -6.30 10.14
CA ARG A 588 -32.85 -7.23 10.01
C ARG A 588 -33.17 -7.66 8.57
N SER A 589 -32.95 -6.78 7.58
CA SER A 589 -33.20 -7.08 6.17
C SER A 589 -32.17 -8.01 5.53
N GLY A 590 -31.01 -8.18 6.16
CA GLY A 590 -29.91 -9.03 5.71
C GLY A 590 -29.03 -9.35 6.92
N PRO A 591 -29.47 -10.25 7.81
CA PRO A 591 -28.76 -10.54 9.04
C PRO A 591 -27.48 -11.33 8.78
N MET A 592 -26.59 -11.38 9.78
CA MET A 592 -25.50 -12.35 9.81
C MET A 592 -26.07 -13.78 9.71
N SER A 593 -25.24 -14.75 9.32
CA SER A 593 -25.64 -16.15 9.37
C SER A 593 -26.12 -16.54 10.78
N PRO A 594 -27.14 -17.41 10.93
CA PRO A 594 -27.68 -17.78 12.24
C PRO A 594 -26.60 -18.21 13.24
N ALA A 595 -25.66 -19.06 12.82
CA ALA A 595 -24.54 -19.50 13.66
C ALA A 595 -23.68 -18.35 14.20
N LYS A 596 -23.36 -17.35 13.37
CA LYS A 596 -22.60 -16.16 13.80
C LYS A 596 -23.42 -15.28 14.74
N LEU A 597 -24.71 -15.13 14.47
CA LEU A 597 -25.60 -14.33 15.31
C LEU A 597 -25.76 -14.95 16.70
N ASP A 598 -25.89 -16.27 16.78
CA ASP A 598 -25.97 -17.00 18.04
C ASP A 598 -24.65 -16.91 18.82
N ALA A 599 -23.50 -17.10 18.14
CA ALA A 599 -22.18 -16.90 18.76
C ALA A 599 -21.99 -15.46 19.28
N ALA A 600 -22.49 -14.45 18.54
CA ALA A 600 -22.46 -13.06 18.96
C ALA A 600 -23.33 -12.80 20.21
N ARG A 601 -24.50 -13.46 20.32
CA ARG A 601 -25.37 -13.41 21.51
C ARG A 601 -24.72 -14.07 22.71
N GLU A 602 -24.08 -15.22 22.52
CA GLU A 602 -23.33 -15.92 23.56
C GLU A 602 -22.16 -15.07 24.07
N SER A 603 -21.38 -14.47 23.17
CA SER A 603 -20.29 -13.54 23.51
C SER A 603 -20.80 -12.34 24.33
N LEU A 604 -21.93 -11.74 23.95
CA LEU A 604 -22.56 -10.67 24.72
C LEU A 604 -23.02 -11.16 26.11
N ALA A 605 -23.65 -12.33 26.18
CA ALA A 605 -24.11 -12.90 27.45
C ALA A 605 -22.94 -13.14 28.41
N GLN A 606 -21.81 -13.64 27.91
CA GLN A 606 -20.59 -13.81 28.69
C GLN A 606 -20.06 -12.46 29.19
N LYS A 607 -19.90 -11.45 28.31
CA LYS A 607 -19.48 -10.10 28.69
C LYS A 607 -20.40 -9.50 29.77
N CYS A 608 -21.72 -9.67 29.65
CA CYS A 608 -22.67 -9.22 30.67
C CYS A 608 -22.52 -9.98 32.01
N ALA A 609 -22.24 -11.27 31.99
CA ALA A 609 -22.00 -12.05 33.20
C ALA A 609 -20.72 -11.58 33.92
N ASP A 610 -19.65 -11.32 33.16
CA ASP A 610 -18.39 -10.81 33.69
C ASP A 610 -18.58 -9.44 34.36
N ILE A 611 -19.31 -8.52 33.73
CA ILE A 611 -19.67 -7.21 34.32
C ILE A 611 -20.37 -7.37 35.67
N ARG A 612 -21.36 -8.27 35.76
CA ARG A 612 -22.11 -8.50 37.02
C ARG A 612 -21.19 -9.02 38.12
N LYS A 613 -20.28 -9.93 37.76
CA LYS A 613 -19.30 -10.49 38.68
C LYS A 613 -18.38 -9.38 39.22
N THR A 614 -17.80 -8.56 38.35
CA THR A 614 -16.94 -7.44 38.76
C THR A 614 -17.66 -6.46 39.69
N ARG A 615 -18.91 -6.09 39.37
CA ARG A 615 -19.71 -5.20 40.25
C ARG A 615 -20.00 -5.82 41.62
N ALA A 616 -20.25 -7.13 41.67
CA ALA A 616 -20.46 -7.83 42.94
C ALA A 616 -19.18 -7.86 43.79
N GLU A 617 -18.02 -8.05 43.16
CA GLU A 617 -16.72 -7.98 43.83
C GLU A 617 -16.43 -6.56 44.37
N GLU A 618 -16.63 -5.51 43.56
CA GLU A 618 -16.49 -4.11 44.00
C GLU A 618 -17.41 -3.76 45.17
N ALA A 619 -18.65 -4.22 45.15
CA ALA A 619 -19.60 -4.01 46.25
C ALA A 619 -19.15 -4.72 47.53
N ALA A 620 -18.65 -5.95 47.43
CA ALA A 620 -18.15 -6.70 48.58
C ALA A 620 -16.90 -6.03 49.21
N TRP A 621 -15.97 -5.53 48.40
CA TRP A 621 -14.82 -4.77 48.90
C TRP A 621 -15.24 -3.47 49.59
N ALA A 622 -16.21 -2.74 49.02
CA ALA A 622 -16.72 -1.51 49.62
C ALA A 622 -17.47 -1.72 50.95
N GLU A 623 -18.07 -2.89 51.18
CA GLU A 623 -18.66 -3.23 52.49
C GLU A 623 -17.57 -3.53 53.53
N LEU A 624 -16.53 -4.27 53.15
CA LEU A 624 -15.38 -4.56 54.03
C LEU A 624 -14.64 -3.28 54.46
N ASP A 625 -14.45 -2.32 53.54
CA ASP A 625 -13.82 -1.03 53.86
C ASP A 625 -14.68 -0.20 54.84
N LYS A 626 -16.01 -0.24 54.71
CA LYS A 626 -16.92 0.44 55.65
C LYS A 626 -16.94 -0.20 57.03
N GLU A 627 -16.85 -1.52 57.11
CA GLU A 627 -16.75 -2.23 58.39
C GLU A 627 -15.43 -1.87 59.09
N ALA A 628 -14.31 -1.82 58.36
CA ALA A 628 -13.00 -1.42 58.87
C ALA A 628 -12.92 0.07 59.30
N GLU A 629 -13.63 0.98 58.64
CA GLU A 629 -13.75 2.38 59.06
C GLU A 629 -14.66 2.56 60.28
N SER A 630 -15.58 1.62 60.55
CA SER A 630 -16.49 1.66 61.71
C SER A 630 -15.91 1.05 62.99
N GLU A 631 -14.81 0.30 62.88
CA GLU A 631 -14.08 -0.31 64.00
C GLU A 631 -12.89 0.55 64.51
N ASN A 632 -12.60 1.68 63.85
CA ASN A 632 -11.69 2.74 64.33
C ASN A 632 -12.48 3.96 64.82
#